data_AF-A0A3M6K3D9-F1
#
_entry.id   AF-A0A3M6K3D9-F1
#
_cell.length_a   1.000
_cell.length_b   1.000
_cell.length_c   1.000
_cell.angle_alpha   90.00
_cell.angle_beta   90.00
_cell.angle_gamma   90.00
#
_symmetry.space_group_name_H-M   'P 1'
#
loop_
_entity.id
_entity.type
_entity.pdbx_description
1 polymer ?
#
loop_
_entity_poly.entity_id
_entity_poly.type
_entity_poly.pdbx_seq_one_letter_code
_entity_poly.pdbx_strand_id
1 'polypeptide(L)'
;MKSEFKTAIFLAVAIGVGIAAISMVFSTLDQTNVTNIVGDSTQIDKSGFKKAPDLVGIAHYLNTTPEKLAQEIEGKVVLYDIWTYSCINCIRTLPYITAWDDKYADQGLLVIGIHSPEFEFEKVPENVQMSIEKHGINYPVVMDNDMETWEAFENRYWPRKYIADHEGYIRYDHIGEGGYQETEKIIQQLIKERSDALGIQMTSDSALVDIEEFEHTLFRTPELYFGYYFAQNRNQLGSEEGFQPEKIVTYENPDKIELHKFYPTGAWKNHEDSMELVSETGEIKLLYNAKEVNIVTANNADLEIYLDGEPLSIKYAGQDITFENTISVSEPGLYNIVTSEDSASHVMEIKIKGEGFQIFTFTFG
;
A
#
# COMPACT_ATOMS: atom_id res chain seq x y z
N MET A 1 -14.56 -51.57 0.74
CA MET A 1 -15.47 -50.78 1.60
C MET A 1 -15.17 -50.77 3.11
N LYS A 2 -14.75 -51.85 3.80
CA LYS A 2 -14.48 -51.79 5.26
C LYS A 2 -13.04 -51.41 5.68
N SER A 3 -12.04 -51.52 4.80
CA SER A 3 -10.64 -51.14 5.12
C SER A 3 -10.37 -49.66 4.87
N GLU A 4 -10.87 -49.10 3.76
CA GLU A 4 -10.68 -47.69 3.38
C GLU A 4 -11.31 -46.71 4.38
N PHE A 5 -12.44 -47.08 4.98
CA PHE A 5 -13.10 -46.28 6.01
C PHE A 5 -12.28 -46.23 7.32
N LYS A 6 -11.55 -47.30 7.65
CA LYS A 6 -10.66 -47.30 8.84
C LYS A 6 -9.42 -46.44 8.60
N THR A 7 -8.87 -46.46 7.39
CA THR A 7 -7.72 -45.62 7.03
C THR A 7 -8.07 -44.14 7.04
N ALA A 8 -9.25 -43.76 6.54
CA ALA A 8 -9.71 -42.36 6.56
C ALA A 8 -9.95 -41.84 8.00
N ILE A 9 -10.50 -42.67 8.89
CA ILE A 9 -10.70 -42.30 10.30
C ILE A 9 -9.35 -42.17 11.02
N PHE A 10 -8.38 -43.05 10.76
CA PHE A 10 -7.03 -42.93 11.32
C PHE A 10 -6.31 -41.66 10.85
N LEU A 11 -6.46 -41.29 9.57
CA LEU A 11 -5.87 -40.05 9.05
C LEU A 11 -6.51 -38.81 9.67
N ALA A 12 -7.83 -38.79 9.82
CA ALA A 12 -8.56 -37.67 10.44
C ALA A 12 -8.19 -37.48 11.92
N VAL A 13 -8.03 -38.58 12.67
CA VAL A 13 -7.58 -38.54 14.07
C VAL A 13 -6.12 -38.08 14.17
N ALA A 14 -5.24 -38.53 13.27
CA ALA A 14 -3.84 -38.09 13.25
C ALA A 14 -3.71 -36.58 12.94
N ILE A 15 -4.50 -36.07 12.00
CA ILE A 15 -4.54 -34.63 11.67
C ILE A 15 -5.12 -33.82 12.83
N GLY A 16 -6.21 -34.29 13.46
CA GLY A 16 -6.81 -33.63 14.62
C GLY A 16 -5.88 -33.55 15.83
N VAL A 17 -5.12 -34.61 16.10
CA VAL A 17 -4.12 -34.62 17.19
C VAL A 17 -2.92 -33.73 16.85
N GLY A 18 -2.51 -33.67 15.58
CA GLY A 18 -1.46 -32.75 15.11
C GLY A 18 -1.85 -31.28 15.27
N ILE A 19 -3.08 -30.91 14.90
CA ILE A 19 -3.59 -29.54 15.03
C ILE A 19 -3.77 -29.14 16.50
N ALA A 20 -4.22 -30.05 17.36
CA ALA A 20 -4.34 -29.80 18.80
C ALA A 20 -2.98 -29.66 19.50
N ALA A 21 -1.97 -30.46 19.10
CA ALA A 21 -0.62 -30.35 19.62
C ALA A 21 0.05 -29.04 19.18
N ILE A 22 -0.15 -28.63 17.92
CA ILE A 22 0.33 -27.34 17.41
C ILE A 22 -0.36 -26.18 18.13
N SER A 23 -1.68 -26.24 18.34
CA SER A 23 -2.43 -25.20 19.07
C SER A 23 -2.03 -25.10 20.54
N MET A 24 -1.72 -26.23 21.20
CA MET A 24 -1.17 -26.20 22.56
C MET A 24 0.22 -25.57 22.59
N VAL A 25 1.11 -25.89 21.64
CA VAL A 25 2.44 -25.28 21.55
C VAL A 25 2.35 -23.77 21.30
N PHE A 26 1.45 -23.30 20.43
CA PHE A 26 1.20 -21.87 20.23
C PHE A 26 0.59 -21.20 21.48
N SER A 27 -0.36 -21.85 22.17
CA SER A 27 -0.93 -21.30 23.41
C SER A 27 0.06 -21.23 24.57
N THR A 28 1.05 -22.14 24.62
CA THR A 28 2.11 -22.12 25.63
C THR A 28 3.23 -21.14 25.31
N LEU A 29 3.42 -20.77 24.03
CA LEU A 29 4.35 -19.72 23.60
C LEU A 29 3.77 -18.32 23.88
N ASP A 30 2.44 -18.16 23.84
CA ASP A 30 1.75 -16.91 24.19
C ASP A 30 1.69 -16.64 25.70
N GLN A 31 1.91 -17.65 26.55
CA GLN A 31 1.74 -17.53 28.01
C GLN A 31 3.03 -17.33 28.81
N THR A 32 4.18 -17.23 28.15
CA THR A 32 5.46 -16.92 28.81
C THR A 32 6.09 -15.68 28.19
N ASN A 33 5.63 -14.50 28.61
CA ASN A 33 6.45 -13.30 28.85
C ASN A 33 5.60 -12.12 29.35
N VAL A 34 4.78 -12.34 30.39
CA VAL A 34 4.31 -11.23 31.25
C VAL A 34 4.95 -11.40 32.62
N THR A 35 6.25 -11.12 32.69
CA THR A 35 6.89 -10.86 33.97
C THR A 35 6.60 -9.43 34.39
N ASN A 36 5.78 -9.29 35.44
CA ASN A 36 5.69 -8.09 36.25
C ASN A 36 7.10 -7.69 36.72
N ILE A 37 7.64 -6.61 36.16
CA ILE A 37 8.79 -5.90 36.72
C ILE A 37 8.29 -4.50 37.12
N VAL A 38 7.77 -4.42 38.34
CA VAL A 38 7.84 -3.18 39.11
C VAL A 38 9.29 -3.14 39.64
N GLY A 39 10.16 -2.50 38.88
CA GLY A 39 11.58 -2.40 39.14
C GLY A 39 12.13 -1.13 38.51
N ASP A 40 12.49 -0.19 39.38
CA ASP A 40 13.18 1.06 39.10
C ASP A 40 14.59 0.76 38.53
N SER A 41 14.67 0.58 37.19
CA SER A 41 15.91 0.64 36.40
C SER A 41 15.59 0.76 34.90
N THR A 42 15.87 1.93 34.34
CA THR A 42 15.50 2.46 33.02
C THR A 42 16.31 1.91 31.83
N GLN A 43 16.65 0.63 31.78
CA GLN A 43 17.34 0.06 30.61
C GLN A 43 16.70 -1.24 30.15
N ILE A 44 15.95 -1.14 29.05
CA ILE A 44 15.48 -2.27 28.25
C ILE A 44 16.72 -2.93 27.63
N ASP A 45 16.79 -4.26 27.67
CA ASP A 45 17.82 -4.99 26.93
C ASP A 45 17.60 -4.82 25.43
N LYS A 46 18.51 -4.10 24.76
CA LYS A 46 18.43 -3.80 23.32
C LYS A 46 19.25 -4.73 22.44
N SER A 47 19.91 -5.74 23.02
CA SER A 47 20.80 -6.64 22.27
C SER A 47 20.11 -7.40 21.14
N GLY A 48 18.78 -7.57 21.20
CA GLY A 48 17.97 -8.20 20.16
C GLY A 48 17.42 -7.27 19.08
N PHE A 49 17.53 -5.94 19.22
CA PHE A 49 16.99 -5.00 18.24
C PHE A 49 18.03 -4.61 17.19
N LYS A 50 17.61 -4.56 15.92
CA LYS A 50 18.42 -3.96 14.84
C LYS A 50 18.39 -2.44 14.99
N LYS A 51 19.48 -1.77 14.62
CA LYS A 51 19.43 -0.31 14.38
C LYS A 51 18.72 -0.03 13.05
N ALA A 52 18.04 1.10 12.97
CA ALA A 52 17.59 1.63 11.70
C ALA A 52 18.81 1.82 10.79
N PRO A 53 18.77 1.36 9.53
CA PRO A 53 19.85 1.59 8.58
C PRO A 53 19.94 3.08 8.24
N ASP A 54 21.08 3.48 7.67
CA ASP A 54 21.22 4.81 7.10
C ASP A 54 20.29 4.96 5.88
N LEU A 55 19.78 6.18 5.66
CA LEU A 55 19.09 6.54 4.41
C LEU A 55 20.16 6.70 3.31
N VAL A 56 20.15 5.80 2.33
CA VAL A 56 21.16 5.68 1.28
C VAL A 56 20.52 5.83 -0.11
N GLY A 57 21.29 6.25 -1.11
CA GLY A 57 20.78 6.39 -2.48
C GLY A 57 19.69 7.46 -2.67
N ILE A 58 19.50 8.38 -1.72
CA ILE A 58 18.42 9.37 -1.78
C ILE A 58 18.65 10.34 -2.95
N ALA A 59 17.73 10.31 -3.92
CA ALA A 59 17.77 11.15 -5.11
C ALA A 59 17.36 12.60 -4.81
N HIS A 60 16.32 12.79 -4.00
CA HIS A 60 15.77 14.09 -3.65
C HIS A 60 15.30 14.14 -2.19
N TYR A 61 15.37 15.33 -1.60
CA TYR A 61 14.85 15.64 -0.27
C TYR A 61 13.75 16.69 -0.42
N LEU A 62 12.55 16.37 0.02
CA LEU A 62 11.36 17.22 -0.02
C LEU A 62 10.99 17.60 1.43
N ASN A 63 10.55 18.84 1.65
CA ASN A 63 10.33 19.44 2.99
C ASN A 63 11.56 19.46 3.93
N THR A 64 12.75 19.09 3.46
CA THR A 64 13.99 19.07 4.25
C THR A 64 15.25 19.22 3.38
N THR A 65 16.42 19.21 4.03
CA THR A 65 17.73 19.03 3.37
C THR A 65 18.47 17.87 4.04
N PRO A 66 19.51 17.27 3.40
CA PRO A 66 20.27 16.19 4.01
C PRO A 66 20.83 16.56 5.39
N GLU A 67 21.37 17.78 5.53
CA GLU A 67 21.98 18.26 6.78
C GLU A 67 20.93 18.48 7.87
N LYS A 68 19.76 19.03 7.49
CA LYS A 68 18.65 19.25 8.41
C LYS A 68 18.10 17.91 8.90
N LEU A 69 17.86 16.97 8.00
CA LEU A 69 17.33 15.65 8.36
C LEU A 69 18.28 14.87 9.28
N ALA A 70 19.58 14.88 8.98
CA ALA A 70 20.57 14.19 9.82
C ALA A 70 20.62 14.77 11.25
N GLN A 71 20.46 16.08 11.41
CA GLN A 71 20.37 16.73 12.72
C GLN A 71 19.06 16.43 13.44
N GLU A 72 17.94 16.38 12.71
CA GLU A 72 16.62 16.13 13.29
C GLU A 72 16.47 14.69 13.81
N ILE A 73 17.15 13.70 13.21
CA ILE A 73 17.09 12.30 13.65
C ILE A 73 17.69 12.11 15.05
N GLU A 74 18.73 12.87 15.42
CA GLU A 74 19.49 12.63 16.66
C GLU A 74 18.61 12.76 17.91
N GLY A 75 18.51 11.66 18.67
CA GLY A 75 17.76 11.64 19.92
C GLY A 75 16.24 11.73 19.77
N LYS A 76 15.68 11.57 18.55
CA LYS A 76 14.23 11.51 18.30
C LYS A 76 13.72 10.08 18.17
N VAL A 77 12.45 9.87 18.51
CA VAL A 77 11.73 8.66 18.07
C VAL A 77 11.42 8.87 16.59
N VAL A 78 11.78 7.93 15.74
CA VAL A 78 11.65 8.10 14.28
C VAL A 78 10.66 7.09 13.72
N LEU A 79 9.60 7.57 13.08
CA LEU A 79 8.68 6.76 12.27
C LEU A 79 9.11 6.86 10.80
N TYR A 80 9.62 5.76 10.26
CA TYR A 80 9.92 5.61 8.84
C TYR A 80 8.69 5.02 8.15
N ASP A 81 8.03 5.81 7.32
CA ASP A 81 6.89 5.39 6.51
C ASP A 81 7.35 5.16 5.07
N ILE A 82 7.43 3.89 4.64
CA ILE A 82 7.76 3.54 3.27
C ILE A 82 6.48 3.52 2.44
N TRP A 83 6.39 4.42 1.47
CA TRP A 83 5.18 4.70 0.70
C TRP A 83 5.49 5.00 -0.77
N THR A 84 4.45 4.95 -1.61
CA THR A 84 4.47 5.52 -2.96
C THR A 84 3.12 6.18 -3.23
N TYR A 85 3.08 7.27 -4.00
CA TYR A 85 1.88 8.12 -4.03
C TYR A 85 0.71 7.58 -4.85
N SER A 86 0.93 6.64 -5.79
CA SER A 86 -0.18 6.03 -6.52
C SER A 86 -0.74 4.75 -5.85
N CYS A 87 -0.19 4.35 -4.70
CA CYS A 87 -0.65 3.20 -3.94
C CYS A 87 -1.86 3.56 -3.05
N ILE A 88 -3.02 2.94 -3.31
CA ILE A 88 -4.24 3.21 -2.53
C ILE A 88 -4.09 2.91 -1.03
N ASN A 89 -3.36 1.84 -0.69
CA ASN A 89 -3.14 1.44 0.70
C ASN A 89 -2.26 2.46 1.43
N CYS A 90 -1.30 3.07 0.72
CA CYS A 90 -0.52 4.20 1.22
C CYS A 90 -1.42 5.41 1.43
N ILE A 91 -2.21 5.80 0.41
CA ILE A 91 -3.13 6.94 0.49
C ILE A 91 -4.08 6.83 1.68
N ARG A 92 -4.64 5.63 1.96
CA ARG A 92 -5.50 5.40 3.13
C ARG A 92 -4.76 5.49 4.47
N THR A 93 -3.45 5.26 4.48
CA THR A 93 -2.60 5.34 5.66
C THR A 93 -2.17 6.77 5.99
N LEU A 94 -1.97 7.63 4.98
CA LEU A 94 -1.45 9.00 5.14
C LEU A 94 -2.23 9.88 6.17
N PRO A 95 -3.58 9.82 6.28
CA PRO A 95 -4.30 10.57 7.30
C PRO A 95 -3.86 10.27 8.73
N TYR A 96 -3.46 9.03 9.02
CA TYR A 96 -2.95 8.65 10.34
C TYR A 96 -1.53 9.16 10.55
N ILE A 97 -0.68 9.06 9.52
CA ILE A 97 0.72 9.51 9.59
C ILE A 97 0.79 11.02 9.82
N THR A 98 0.02 11.79 9.05
CA THR A 98 -0.08 13.25 9.20
C THR A 98 -0.66 13.65 10.56
N ALA A 99 -1.70 12.96 11.04
CA ALA A 99 -2.25 13.20 12.37
C ALA A 99 -1.25 12.89 13.50
N TRP A 100 -0.39 11.88 13.34
CA TRP A 100 0.66 11.58 14.31
C TRP A 100 1.81 12.60 14.27
N ASP A 101 2.19 13.06 13.08
CA ASP A 101 3.18 14.13 12.91
C ASP A 101 2.72 15.39 13.65
N ASP A 102 1.53 15.90 13.33
CA ASP A 102 0.94 17.09 13.95
C ASP A 102 0.87 16.98 15.48
N LYS A 103 0.56 15.80 15.99
CA LYS A 103 0.29 15.56 17.41
C LYS A 103 1.56 15.35 18.24
N TYR A 104 2.58 14.71 17.67
CA TYR A 104 3.73 14.21 18.41
C TYR A 104 5.08 14.83 18.01
N ALA A 105 5.15 15.65 16.95
CA ALA A 105 6.40 16.28 16.53
C ALA A 105 7.10 17.07 17.65
N ASP A 106 6.33 17.93 18.35
CA ASP A 106 6.82 18.72 19.50
C ASP A 106 7.19 17.86 20.72
N GLN A 107 6.68 16.62 20.77
CA GLN A 107 6.92 15.66 21.85
C GLN A 107 8.17 14.81 21.62
N GLY A 108 8.78 14.90 20.43
CA GLY A 108 9.98 14.16 20.08
C GLY A 108 9.79 13.02 19.09
N LEU A 109 8.63 12.94 18.43
CA LEU A 109 8.49 12.17 17.19
C LEU A 109 9.13 12.93 16.03
N LEU A 110 9.72 12.19 15.10
CA LEU A 110 10.07 12.63 13.76
C LEU A 110 9.46 11.61 12.79
N VAL A 111 8.62 12.07 11.88
CA VAL A 111 8.15 11.25 10.76
C VAL A 111 9.08 11.47 9.57
N ILE A 112 9.47 10.40 8.88
CA ILE A 112 10.20 10.45 7.62
C ILE A 112 9.44 9.61 6.60
N GLY A 113 8.88 10.25 5.59
CA GLY A 113 8.31 9.55 4.43
C GLY A 113 9.42 9.09 3.50
N ILE A 114 9.64 7.79 3.38
CA ILE A 114 10.53 7.21 2.38
C ILE A 114 9.68 6.90 1.15
N HIS A 115 9.71 7.80 0.18
CA HIS A 115 9.02 7.61 -1.08
C HIS A 115 9.85 6.68 -1.98
N SER A 116 9.48 5.40 -2.02
CA SER A 116 10.10 4.37 -2.85
C SER A 116 9.14 4.06 -4.01
N PRO A 117 9.47 4.37 -5.28
CA PRO A 117 8.53 4.30 -6.39
C PRO A 117 8.20 2.86 -6.81
N GLU A 118 6.95 2.61 -7.16
CA GLU A 118 6.47 1.40 -7.84
C GLU A 118 6.58 1.54 -9.36
N PHE A 119 6.38 2.76 -9.89
CA PHE A 119 6.40 3.06 -11.32
C PHE A 119 7.37 4.19 -11.70
N GLU A 120 7.82 4.25 -12.95
CA GLU A 120 8.82 5.24 -13.40
C GLU A 120 8.33 6.69 -13.26
N PHE A 121 7.05 6.95 -13.47
CA PHE A 121 6.47 8.30 -13.33
C PHE A 121 6.48 8.80 -11.87
N GLU A 122 6.69 7.91 -10.90
CA GLU A 122 6.79 8.25 -9.48
C GLU A 122 8.19 8.70 -9.06
N LYS A 123 9.20 8.53 -9.93
CA LYS A 123 10.57 9.06 -9.72
C LYS A 123 10.69 10.56 -9.94
N VAL A 124 9.65 11.18 -10.52
CA VAL A 124 9.63 12.61 -10.88
C VAL A 124 9.29 13.44 -9.63
N PRO A 125 10.21 14.30 -9.14
CA PRO A 125 10.03 15.00 -7.87
C PRO A 125 8.82 15.94 -7.87
N GLU A 126 8.48 16.54 -9.01
CA GLU A 126 7.29 17.40 -9.14
C GLU A 126 6.00 16.62 -8.89
N ASN A 127 5.90 15.37 -9.36
CA ASN A 127 4.72 14.53 -9.13
C ASN A 127 4.58 14.15 -7.65
N VAL A 128 5.70 13.81 -7.00
CA VAL A 128 5.72 13.51 -5.56
C VAL A 128 5.34 14.76 -4.76
N GLN A 129 5.85 15.94 -5.13
CA GLN A 129 5.54 17.21 -4.48
C GLN A 129 4.04 17.55 -4.57
N MET A 130 3.40 17.35 -5.72
CA MET A 130 1.94 17.54 -5.87
C MET A 130 1.16 16.62 -4.92
N SER A 131 1.58 15.37 -4.76
CA SER A 131 0.95 14.45 -3.83
C SER A 131 1.17 14.84 -2.36
N ILE A 132 2.39 15.27 -2.00
CA ILE A 132 2.70 15.81 -0.66
C ILE A 132 1.74 16.94 -0.30
N GLU A 133 1.52 17.87 -1.22
CA GLU A 133 0.60 18.99 -1.03
C GLU A 133 -0.87 18.51 -0.95
N LYS A 134 -1.29 17.62 -1.85
CA LYS A 134 -2.65 17.04 -1.87
C LYS A 134 -3.02 16.35 -0.55
N HIS A 135 -2.07 15.66 0.07
CA HIS A 135 -2.28 14.87 1.28
C HIS A 135 -1.84 15.56 2.57
N GLY A 136 -1.44 16.83 2.52
CA GLY A 136 -1.07 17.61 3.71
C GLY A 136 0.18 17.10 4.42
N ILE A 137 1.12 16.52 3.67
CA ILE A 137 2.37 16.00 4.21
C ILE A 137 3.34 17.16 4.49
N ASN A 138 3.55 17.47 5.77
CA ASN A 138 4.48 18.53 6.20
C ASN A 138 5.82 17.99 6.69
N TYR A 139 5.87 16.71 7.07
CA TYR A 139 7.09 16.04 7.51
C TYR A 139 8.10 15.86 6.37
N PRO A 140 9.40 15.64 6.70
CA PRO A 140 10.42 15.29 5.72
C PRO A 140 10.07 14.10 4.85
N VAL A 141 10.26 14.24 3.53
CA VAL A 141 10.15 13.14 2.56
C VAL A 141 11.47 12.98 1.83
N VAL A 142 11.94 11.74 1.70
CA VAL A 142 13.12 11.36 0.91
C VAL A 142 12.68 10.51 -0.27
N MET A 143 13.22 10.79 -1.45
CA MET A 143 12.93 10.01 -2.67
C MET A 143 14.00 8.95 -2.88
N ASP A 144 13.60 7.69 -2.67
CA ASP A 144 14.43 6.49 -2.79
C ASP A 144 14.27 5.88 -4.20
N ASN A 145 14.60 6.67 -5.23
CA ASN A 145 14.29 6.34 -6.63
C ASN A 145 14.95 5.03 -7.12
N ASP A 146 16.11 4.68 -6.57
CA ASP A 146 16.85 3.48 -6.92
C ASP A 146 16.64 2.33 -5.92
N MET A 147 15.70 2.48 -4.97
CA MET A 147 15.29 1.47 -3.98
C MET A 147 16.43 1.04 -3.02
N GLU A 148 17.51 1.82 -2.89
CA GLU A 148 18.65 1.48 -2.03
C GLU A 148 18.27 1.53 -0.54
N THR A 149 17.48 2.53 -0.13
CA THR A 149 16.97 2.61 1.25
C THR A 149 15.94 1.51 1.51
N TRP A 150 15.04 1.26 0.57
CA TRP A 150 14.11 0.13 0.60
C TRP A 150 14.83 -1.20 0.85
N GLU A 151 15.91 -1.47 0.13
CA GLU A 151 16.75 -2.66 0.31
C GLU A 151 17.46 -2.67 1.67
N ALA A 152 17.99 -1.53 2.11
CA ALA A 152 18.66 -1.41 3.40
C ALA A 152 17.73 -1.73 4.59
N PHE A 153 16.44 -1.37 4.49
CA PHE A 153 15.39 -1.74 5.44
C PHE A 153 14.89 -3.19 5.30
N GLU A 154 15.45 -3.97 4.35
CA GLU A 154 14.97 -5.30 3.99
C GLU A 154 13.46 -5.30 3.64
N ASN A 155 12.99 -4.22 3.00
CA ASN A 155 11.56 -4.03 2.73
C ASN A 155 11.07 -4.82 1.50
N ARG A 156 9.76 -5.12 1.49
CA ARG A 156 9.06 -5.84 0.41
C ARG A 156 7.62 -5.37 0.16
N TYR A 157 7.13 -4.35 0.87
CA TYR A 157 5.71 -3.97 0.85
C TYR A 157 5.49 -2.46 0.96
N TRP A 158 4.40 -2.01 0.34
CA TRP A 158 3.80 -0.71 0.52
C TRP A 158 2.39 -0.83 1.15
N PRO A 159 2.01 0.04 2.09
CA PRO A 159 2.91 0.80 2.97
C PRO A 159 3.63 -0.13 3.95
N ARG A 160 4.73 0.33 4.54
CA ARG A 160 5.33 -0.31 5.72
C ARG A 160 5.89 0.73 6.67
N LYS A 161 5.66 0.50 7.96
CA LYS A 161 6.04 1.43 9.03
C LYS A 161 7.11 0.78 9.90
N TYR A 162 8.22 1.48 10.12
CA TYR A 162 9.21 1.10 11.12
C TYR A 162 9.32 2.22 12.15
N ILE A 163 9.36 1.88 13.43
CA ILE A 163 9.58 2.89 14.49
C ILE A 163 10.89 2.59 15.20
N ALA A 164 11.81 3.54 15.14
CA ALA A 164 13.04 3.52 15.90
C ALA A 164 12.91 4.37 17.18
N ASP A 165 13.49 3.90 18.28
CA ASP A 165 13.59 4.70 19.49
C ASP A 165 14.66 5.80 19.38
N HIS A 166 14.77 6.63 20.42
CA HIS A 166 15.70 7.77 20.48
C HIS A 166 17.20 7.39 20.44
N GLU A 167 17.54 6.11 20.51
CA GLU A 167 18.91 5.62 20.31
C GLU A 167 19.12 4.96 18.93
N GLY A 168 18.06 4.95 18.10
CA GLY A 168 18.06 4.46 16.73
C GLY A 168 17.77 2.96 16.59
N TYR A 169 17.31 2.26 17.64
CA TYR A 169 16.94 0.86 17.54
C TYR A 169 15.51 0.71 17.03
N ILE A 170 15.27 -0.13 16.02
CA ILE A 170 13.93 -0.46 15.54
C ILE A 170 13.21 -1.26 16.64
N ARG A 171 12.09 -0.70 17.12
CA ARG A 171 11.26 -1.26 18.19
C ARG A 171 9.90 -1.74 17.69
N TYR A 172 9.55 -1.42 16.45
CA TYR A 172 8.29 -1.82 15.83
C TYR A 172 8.42 -1.86 14.31
N ASP A 173 7.68 -2.78 13.71
CA ASP A 173 7.61 -3.06 12.28
C ASP A 173 6.18 -3.49 11.95
N HIS A 174 5.53 -2.78 11.04
CA HIS A 174 4.17 -3.08 10.59
C HIS A 174 4.08 -3.06 9.08
N ILE A 175 3.71 -4.20 8.51
CA ILE A 175 3.50 -4.41 7.08
C ILE A 175 2.05 -4.09 6.72
N GLY A 176 1.86 -3.25 5.71
CA GLY A 176 0.57 -3.00 5.09
C GLY A 176 -0.24 -1.88 5.76
N GLU A 177 -1.46 -1.73 5.25
CA GLU A 177 -2.50 -0.84 5.76
C GLU A 177 -3.09 -1.39 7.08
N GLY A 178 -3.44 -0.50 8.01
CA GLY A 178 -4.04 -0.86 9.30
C GLY A 178 -3.09 -0.77 10.50
N GLY A 179 -3.51 -1.38 11.61
CA GLY A 179 -2.74 -1.42 12.86
C GLY A 179 -2.51 -0.05 13.50
N TYR A 180 -3.34 0.95 13.20
CA TYR A 180 -3.09 2.34 13.55
C TYR A 180 -3.08 2.57 15.06
N GLN A 181 -4.07 2.04 15.79
CA GLN A 181 -4.11 2.18 17.25
C GLN A 181 -2.93 1.49 17.95
N GLU A 182 -2.47 0.36 17.41
CA GLU A 182 -1.29 -0.34 17.93
C GLU A 182 -0.02 0.48 17.67
N THR A 183 0.16 0.93 16.43
CA THR A 183 1.27 1.78 16.01
C THR A 183 1.37 3.03 16.87
N GLU A 184 0.25 3.73 17.11
CA GLU A 184 0.24 4.94 17.94
C GLU A 184 0.57 4.67 19.41
N LYS A 185 0.15 3.54 19.97
CA LYS A 185 0.55 3.15 21.34
C LYS A 185 2.06 2.95 21.44
N ILE A 186 2.69 2.38 20.41
CA ILE A 186 4.15 2.28 20.35
C ILE A 186 4.80 3.67 20.27
N ILE A 187 4.28 4.57 19.43
CA ILE A 187 4.77 5.95 19.35
C ILE A 187 4.74 6.60 20.75
N GLN A 188 3.59 6.55 21.44
CA GLN A 188 3.44 7.09 22.79
C GLN A 188 4.41 6.45 23.78
N GLN A 189 4.57 5.12 23.73
CA GLN A 189 5.49 4.38 24.59
C GLN A 189 6.93 4.88 24.38
N LEU A 190 7.41 4.96 23.14
CA LEU A 190 8.80 5.33 22.85
C LEU A 190 9.08 6.81 23.14
N ILE A 191 8.09 7.69 22.95
CA ILE A 191 8.18 9.10 23.37
C ILE A 191 8.31 9.18 24.89
N LYS A 192 7.57 8.35 25.64
CA LYS A 192 7.70 8.28 27.09
C LYS A 192 9.07 7.76 27.51
N GLU A 193 9.54 6.66 26.93
CA GLU A 193 10.88 6.09 27.19
C GLU A 193 11.98 7.15 26.94
N ARG A 194 11.89 7.88 25.83
CA ARG A 194 12.77 9.02 25.50
C ARG A 194 12.72 10.11 26.56
N SER A 195 11.52 10.51 26.98
CA SER A 195 11.33 11.60 27.94
C SER A 195 11.89 11.25 29.32
N ASP A 196 11.67 10.02 29.78
CA ASP A 196 12.26 9.49 31.01
C ASP A 196 13.80 9.49 30.93
N ALA A 197 14.37 9.05 29.80
CA ALA A 197 15.82 9.01 29.59
C ALA A 197 16.46 10.41 29.56
N LEU A 198 15.74 11.42 29.08
CA LEU A 198 16.21 12.81 28.98
C LEU A 198 15.80 13.68 30.19
N GLY A 199 15.05 13.14 31.14
CA GLY A 199 14.51 13.90 32.29
C GLY A 199 13.49 14.98 31.91
N ILE A 200 12.77 14.79 30.79
CA ILE A 200 11.75 15.71 30.29
C ILE A 200 10.42 15.37 30.94
N GLN A 201 9.77 16.37 31.55
CA GLN A 201 8.45 16.21 32.12
C GLN A 201 7.39 16.27 31.01
N MET A 202 6.79 15.12 30.68
CA MET A 202 5.69 15.03 29.73
C MET A 202 4.33 15.01 30.42
N THR A 203 3.33 15.65 29.82
CA THR A 203 1.92 15.43 30.19
C THR A 203 1.51 14.05 29.69
N SER A 204 1.26 13.14 30.62
CA SER A 204 0.72 11.81 30.36
C SER A 204 -0.75 11.94 29.97
N ASP A 205 -1.17 11.12 29.01
CA ASP A 205 -2.55 10.95 28.54
C ASP A 205 -2.97 11.86 27.39
N SER A 206 -2.42 11.56 26.20
CA SER A 206 -3.10 11.88 24.96
C SER A 206 -3.99 10.70 24.54
N ALA A 207 -5.27 10.95 24.30
CA ALA A 207 -6.14 9.99 23.62
C ALA A 207 -5.53 9.60 22.26
N LEU A 208 -5.86 8.42 21.72
CA LEU A 208 -5.42 8.00 20.39
C LEU A 208 -6.15 8.80 19.30
N VAL A 209 -5.57 8.86 18.10
CA VAL A 209 -6.23 9.38 16.90
C VAL A 209 -7.43 8.48 16.57
N ASP A 210 -8.59 9.10 16.37
CA ASP A 210 -9.85 8.44 16.06
C ASP A 210 -10.27 8.82 14.64
N ILE A 211 -9.82 8.03 13.67
CA ILE A 211 -10.17 8.11 12.26
C ILE A 211 -10.83 6.79 11.89
N GLU A 212 -11.94 6.85 11.16
CA GLU A 212 -12.65 5.68 10.65
C GLU A 212 -11.76 4.91 9.68
N GLU A 213 -11.41 3.67 10.05
CA GLU A 213 -10.59 2.79 9.22
C GLU A 213 -11.39 2.27 8.02
N PHE A 214 -10.72 2.11 6.88
CA PHE A 214 -11.35 1.51 5.72
C PHE A 214 -11.62 0.02 5.96
N GLU A 215 -12.90 -0.38 5.91
CA GLU A 215 -13.27 -1.77 6.08
C GLU A 215 -12.99 -2.59 4.81
N HIS A 216 -11.95 -3.40 4.81
CA HIS A 216 -11.61 -4.25 3.66
C HIS A 216 -12.64 -5.36 3.44
N THR A 217 -12.91 -5.65 2.17
CA THR A 217 -13.73 -6.81 1.80
C THR A 217 -12.88 -8.10 1.80
N LEU A 218 -13.40 -9.17 2.43
CA LEU A 218 -12.64 -10.43 2.62
C LEU A 218 -12.27 -11.12 1.31
N PHE A 219 -13.18 -11.09 0.34
CA PHE A 219 -12.96 -11.58 -1.00
C PHE A 219 -12.99 -10.38 -1.92
N ARG A 220 -11.87 -10.14 -2.61
CA ARG A 220 -11.74 -9.10 -3.62
C ARG A 220 -10.79 -9.51 -4.72
N THR A 221 -10.89 -8.82 -5.85
CA THR A 221 -9.92 -8.92 -6.93
C THR A 221 -8.54 -8.50 -6.43
N PRO A 222 -7.48 -9.30 -6.68
CA PRO A 222 -6.13 -8.85 -6.41
C PRO A 222 -5.77 -7.69 -7.34
N GLU A 223 -4.77 -6.91 -6.95
CA GLU A 223 -4.22 -5.89 -7.83
C GLU A 223 -3.82 -6.44 -9.21
N LEU A 224 -4.26 -5.79 -10.29
CA LEU A 224 -4.08 -6.24 -11.67
C LEU A 224 -3.09 -5.34 -12.42
N TYR A 225 -1.91 -5.87 -12.72
CA TYR A 225 -0.82 -5.12 -13.36
C TYR A 225 -0.87 -5.20 -14.89
N PHE A 226 -0.61 -4.06 -15.52
CA PHE A 226 -0.52 -3.89 -16.98
C PHE A 226 0.93 -3.95 -17.49
N GLY A 227 1.93 -3.87 -16.61
CA GLY A 227 3.33 -4.09 -16.99
C GLY A 227 3.69 -5.56 -17.09
N TYR A 228 4.39 -5.95 -18.16
CA TYR A 228 4.78 -7.36 -18.34
C TYR A 228 5.74 -7.83 -17.25
N TYR A 229 6.48 -6.95 -16.56
CA TYR A 229 7.38 -7.32 -15.47
C TYR A 229 6.60 -7.76 -14.23
N PHE A 230 5.63 -6.97 -13.80
CA PHE A 230 4.84 -7.25 -12.59
C PHE A 230 3.78 -8.33 -12.80
N ALA A 231 3.24 -8.42 -14.02
CA ALA A 231 2.24 -9.42 -14.38
C ALA A 231 2.82 -10.83 -14.63
N GLN A 232 4.15 -10.95 -14.76
CA GLN A 232 4.83 -12.25 -14.90
C GLN A 232 4.41 -13.18 -13.75
N ASN A 233 3.82 -14.33 -14.12
CA ASN A 233 3.30 -15.36 -13.22
C ASN A 233 1.97 -15.03 -12.50
N ARG A 234 1.37 -13.85 -12.72
CA ARG A 234 0.05 -13.51 -12.14
C ARG A 234 -1.13 -13.90 -13.02
N ASN A 235 -0.91 -14.14 -14.32
CA ASN A 235 -1.93 -14.55 -15.30
C ASN A 235 -3.16 -13.62 -15.35
N GLN A 236 -2.92 -12.31 -15.34
CA GLN A 236 -3.95 -11.26 -15.20
C GLN A 236 -4.47 -10.73 -16.53
N LEU A 237 -3.66 -10.78 -17.60
CA LEU A 237 -4.11 -10.47 -18.94
C LEU A 237 -4.89 -11.65 -19.52
N GLY A 238 -6.16 -11.44 -19.83
CA GLY A 238 -7.05 -12.49 -20.33
C GLY A 238 -7.08 -12.65 -21.84
N SER A 239 -6.53 -11.69 -22.60
CA SER A 239 -6.49 -11.73 -24.06
C SER A 239 -5.56 -12.84 -24.58
N GLU A 240 -5.96 -13.53 -25.66
CA GLU A 240 -5.23 -14.69 -26.20
C GLU A 240 -3.83 -14.34 -26.72
N GLU A 241 -3.65 -13.10 -27.19
CA GLU A 241 -2.40 -12.56 -27.71
C GLU A 241 -1.32 -12.47 -26.62
N GLY A 242 -1.74 -12.37 -25.35
CA GLY A 242 -0.87 -12.26 -24.19
C GLY A 242 0.02 -11.01 -24.19
N PHE A 243 0.98 -11.00 -23.29
CA PHE A 243 2.00 -9.95 -23.24
C PHE A 243 3.06 -10.20 -24.31
N GLN A 244 3.43 -9.16 -25.05
CA GLN A 244 4.52 -9.16 -26.01
C GLN A 244 5.49 -8.02 -25.66
N PRO A 245 6.55 -8.29 -24.88
CA PRO A 245 7.43 -7.25 -24.34
C PRO A 245 7.94 -6.28 -25.42
N GLU A 246 7.77 -4.98 -25.14
CA GLU A 246 8.17 -3.84 -25.98
C GLU A 246 7.54 -3.77 -27.38
N LYS A 247 6.51 -4.58 -27.64
CA LYS A 247 5.80 -4.60 -28.92
C LYS A 247 4.44 -3.92 -28.82
N ILE A 248 4.00 -3.43 -29.98
CA ILE A 248 2.61 -3.04 -30.20
C ILE A 248 1.84 -4.30 -30.56
N VAL A 249 0.77 -4.57 -29.81
CA VAL A 249 -0.15 -5.69 -30.00
C VAL A 249 -1.53 -5.12 -30.27
N THR A 250 -2.22 -5.64 -31.28
CA THR A 250 -3.65 -5.36 -31.44
C THR A 250 -4.42 -6.45 -30.72
N TYR A 251 -5.12 -6.09 -29.65
CA TYR A 251 -5.95 -7.00 -28.88
C TYR A 251 -7.38 -6.98 -29.39
N GLU A 252 -7.96 -8.16 -29.57
CA GLU A 252 -9.35 -8.32 -30.00
C GLU A 252 -10.35 -8.28 -28.83
N ASN A 253 -11.64 -8.15 -29.17
CA ASN A 253 -12.70 -8.24 -28.17
C ASN A 253 -12.77 -9.66 -27.60
N PRO A 254 -12.91 -9.83 -26.27
CA PRO A 254 -12.96 -11.15 -25.67
C PRO A 254 -14.30 -11.85 -25.93
N ASP A 255 -14.26 -13.13 -26.29
CA ASP A 255 -15.45 -14.01 -26.33
C ASP A 255 -15.99 -14.29 -24.91
N LYS A 256 -15.11 -14.26 -23.90
CA LYS A 256 -15.41 -14.51 -22.49
C LYS A 256 -14.53 -13.66 -21.59
N ILE A 257 -15.14 -13.09 -20.55
CA ILE A 257 -14.45 -12.35 -19.50
C ILE A 257 -14.38 -13.22 -18.24
N GLU A 258 -13.17 -13.47 -17.75
CA GLU A 258 -12.92 -14.22 -16.52
C GLU A 258 -12.70 -13.28 -15.33
N LEU A 259 -13.13 -13.73 -14.14
CA LEU A 259 -12.93 -12.99 -12.90
C LEU A 259 -11.42 -12.82 -12.62
N HIS A 260 -11.03 -11.62 -12.18
CA HIS A 260 -9.65 -11.23 -11.89
C HIS A 260 -8.74 -11.13 -13.11
N LYS A 261 -9.32 -10.93 -14.30
CA LYS A 261 -8.57 -10.65 -15.53
C LYS A 261 -9.07 -9.39 -16.20
N PHE A 262 -8.16 -8.76 -16.93
CA PHE A 262 -8.44 -7.62 -17.78
C PHE A 262 -8.21 -7.96 -19.25
N TYR A 263 -8.90 -7.23 -20.12
CA TYR A 263 -8.96 -7.46 -21.57
C TYR A 263 -8.92 -6.11 -22.28
N PRO A 264 -7.75 -5.63 -22.70
CA PRO A 264 -7.67 -4.46 -23.58
C PRO A 264 -8.20 -4.82 -24.97
N THR A 265 -8.70 -3.83 -25.70
CA THR A 265 -9.05 -3.92 -27.12
C THR A 265 -8.47 -2.71 -27.86
N GLY A 266 -8.00 -2.95 -29.09
CA GLY A 266 -7.28 -1.94 -29.89
C GLY A 266 -5.77 -2.17 -29.89
N ALA A 267 -5.00 -1.18 -30.37
CA ALA A 267 -3.54 -1.27 -30.48
C ALA A 267 -2.87 -0.72 -29.21
N TRP A 268 -2.14 -1.58 -28.50
CA TRP A 268 -1.48 -1.24 -27.25
C TRP A 268 0.00 -1.62 -27.30
N LYS A 269 0.88 -0.72 -26.86
CA LYS A 269 2.28 -1.03 -26.61
C LYS A 269 2.42 -1.61 -25.21
N ASN A 270 3.10 -2.75 -25.09
CA ASN A 270 3.39 -3.40 -23.81
C ASN A 270 4.76 -2.93 -23.29
N HIS A 271 4.77 -2.08 -22.27
CA HIS A 271 5.98 -1.67 -21.57
C HIS A 271 6.25 -2.55 -20.35
N GLU A 272 7.43 -2.38 -19.76
CA GLU A 272 7.86 -3.12 -18.58
C GLU A 272 6.90 -3.00 -17.39
N ASP A 273 6.44 -1.79 -17.11
CA ASP A 273 5.62 -1.43 -15.95
C ASP A 273 4.16 -1.06 -16.30
N SER A 274 3.81 -1.01 -17.59
CA SER A 274 2.54 -0.47 -18.06
C SER A 274 2.11 -0.96 -19.46
N MET A 275 0.90 -0.61 -19.87
CA MET A 275 0.48 -0.60 -21.28
C MET A 275 0.13 0.82 -21.74
N GLU A 276 0.46 1.14 -22.98
CA GLU A 276 0.17 2.43 -23.62
C GLU A 276 -0.73 2.25 -24.84
N LEU A 277 -1.83 2.99 -24.90
CA LEU A 277 -2.76 3.00 -26.02
C LEU A 277 -2.14 3.74 -27.22
N VAL A 278 -2.00 3.06 -28.35
CA VAL A 278 -1.39 3.63 -29.57
C VAL A 278 -2.42 4.30 -30.48
N SER A 279 -3.70 3.93 -30.36
CA SER A 279 -4.79 4.52 -31.13
C SER A 279 -5.46 5.70 -30.41
N GLU A 280 -6.19 6.55 -31.15
CA GLU A 280 -6.96 7.65 -30.55
C GLU A 280 -8.02 7.15 -29.56
N THR A 281 -8.54 5.94 -29.78
CA THR A 281 -9.53 5.29 -28.92
C THR A 281 -9.12 3.87 -28.58
N GLY A 282 -9.50 3.41 -27.39
CA GLY A 282 -9.28 2.07 -26.92
C GLY A 282 -10.36 1.66 -25.93
N GLU A 283 -10.33 0.40 -25.51
CA GLU A 283 -11.27 -0.13 -24.53
C GLU A 283 -10.58 -1.11 -23.60
N ILE A 284 -11.01 -1.15 -22.35
CA ILE A 284 -10.57 -2.17 -21.38
C ILE A 284 -11.80 -2.77 -20.72
N LYS A 285 -11.89 -4.10 -20.73
CA LYS A 285 -12.89 -4.87 -19.97
C LYS A 285 -12.27 -5.62 -18.81
N LEU A 286 -13.02 -5.72 -17.72
CA LEU A 286 -12.59 -6.36 -16.48
C LEU A 286 -13.83 -6.94 -15.77
N LEU A 287 -13.78 -8.22 -15.40
CA LEU A 287 -14.71 -8.77 -14.42
C LEU A 287 -14.02 -8.78 -13.05
N TYR A 288 -14.54 -8.01 -12.11
CA TYR A 288 -13.96 -7.86 -10.77
C TYR A 288 -14.94 -8.28 -9.66
N ASN A 289 -14.44 -8.33 -8.43
CA ASN A 289 -15.20 -8.40 -7.20
C ASN A 289 -14.56 -7.41 -6.20
N ALA A 290 -15.25 -6.34 -5.84
CA ALA A 290 -14.77 -5.35 -4.87
C ALA A 290 -15.91 -4.40 -4.52
N LYS A 291 -15.72 -3.57 -3.49
CA LYS A 291 -16.56 -2.39 -3.26
C LYS A 291 -15.90 -1.09 -3.68
N GLU A 292 -14.59 -1.12 -3.90
CA GLU A 292 -13.83 0.01 -4.45
C GLU A 292 -12.97 -0.45 -5.64
N VAL A 293 -12.92 0.36 -6.70
CA VAL A 293 -12.02 0.16 -7.85
C VAL A 293 -11.28 1.45 -8.12
N ASN A 294 -9.95 1.37 -8.19
CA ASN A 294 -9.09 2.47 -8.58
C ASN A 294 -8.23 2.06 -9.77
N ILE A 295 -7.84 3.05 -10.56
CA ILE A 295 -6.99 2.90 -11.74
C ILE A 295 -5.77 3.80 -11.59
N VAL A 296 -4.58 3.27 -11.85
CA VAL A 296 -3.34 4.07 -11.93
C VAL A 296 -3.02 4.30 -13.38
N THR A 297 -2.98 5.58 -13.78
CA THR A 297 -2.82 5.99 -15.17
C THR A 297 -1.87 7.17 -15.32
N ALA A 298 -1.40 7.39 -16.55
CA ALA A 298 -0.67 8.58 -16.95
C ALA A 298 -1.08 9.00 -18.36
N ASN A 299 -0.65 10.20 -18.75
CA ASN A 299 -0.97 10.89 -20.00
C ASN A 299 -2.45 11.27 -20.13
N ASN A 300 -2.71 12.36 -20.84
CA ASN A 300 -4.05 12.93 -20.92
C ASN A 300 -5.02 12.01 -21.66
N ALA A 301 -6.17 11.73 -21.05
CA ALA A 301 -7.24 10.97 -21.67
C ALA A 301 -8.59 11.25 -21.01
N ASP A 302 -9.67 11.05 -21.76
CA ASP A 302 -11.01 10.94 -21.20
C ASP A 302 -11.42 9.46 -21.14
N LEU A 303 -11.86 9.03 -19.96
CA LEU A 303 -12.34 7.67 -19.70
C LEU A 303 -13.85 7.72 -19.49
N GLU A 304 -14.60 6.91 -20.24
CA GLU A 304 -16.04 6.75 -20.07
C GLU A 304 -16.32 5.35 -19.50
N ILE A 305 -16.96 5.30 -18.32
CA ILE A 305 -17.07 4.11 -17.51
C ILE A 305 -18.46 3.50 -17.62
N TYR A 306 -18.52 2.20 -17.82
CA TYR A 306 -19.74 1.40 -17.84
C TYR A 306 -19.62 0.25 -16.85
N LEU A 307 -20.70 -0.04 -16.12
CA LEU A 307 -20.85 -1.21 -15.28
C LEU A 307 -22.02 -2.05 -15.79
N ASP A 308 -21.76 -3.33 -16.03
CA ASP A 308 -22.73 -4.31 -16.52
C ASP A 308 -23.49 -3.87 -17.79
N GLY A 309 -22.81 -3.13 -18.66
CA GLY A 309 -23.33 -2.63 -19.94
C GLY A 309 -24.08 -1.30 -19.87
N GLU A 310 -24.26 -0.73 -18.68
CA GLU A 310 -24.91 0.57 -18.48
C GLU A 310 -23.87 1.63 -18.03
N PRO A 311 -24.05 2.91 -18.39
CA PRO A 311 -23.19 3.99 -17.88
C PRO A 311 -23.10 3.96 -16.35
N LEU A 312 -21.91 4.22 -15.81
CA LEU A 312 -21.68 4.24 -14.37
C LEU A 312 -22.68 5.18 -13.67
N SER A 313 -23.50 4.60 -12.79
CA SER A 313 -24.47 5.36 -12.00
C SER A 313 -23.80 6.10 -10.85
N ILE A 314 -24.35 7.26 -10.50
CA ILE A 314 -23.93 8.07 -9.33
C ILE A 314 -23.92 7.27 -8.03
N LYS A 315 -24.71 6.19 -7.92
CA LYS A 315 -24.70 5.30 -6.76
C LYS A 315 -23.33 4.63 -6.53
N TYR A 316 -22.60 4.37 -7.61
CA TYR A 316 -21.32 3.65 -7.59
C TYR A 316 -20.15 4.56 -7.92
N ALA A 317 -20.39 5.83 -8.23
CA ALA A 317 -19.38 6.76 -8.70
C ALA A 317 -18.32 7.02 -7.62
N GLY A 318 -17.06 6.76 -7.96
CA GLY A 318 -15.91 7.16 -7.17
C GLY A 318 -15.68 8.67 -7.19
N GLN A 319 -14.75 9.14 -6.34
CA GLN A 319 -14.50 10.57 -6.14
C GLN A 319 -13.96 11.29 -7.38
N ASP A 320 -13.34 10.55 -8.31
CA ASP A 320 -12.70 11.11 -9.51
C ASP A 320 -13.62 11.07 -10.75
N ILE A 321 -14.88 10.64 -10.59
CA ILE A 321 -15.92 10.79 -11.61
C ILE A 321 -16.37 12.26 -11.65
N THR A 322 -15.95 13.00 -12.68
CA THR A 322 -16.13 14.46 -12.76
C THR A 322 -17.44 14.88 -13.43
N PHE A 323 -17.95 14.08 -14.36
CA PHE A 323 -19.18 14.35 -15.11
C PHE A 323 -19.84 13.06 -15.56
N GLU A 324 -21.13 12.87 -15.27
CA GLU A 324 -21.88 11.65 -15.61
C GLU A 324 -21.14 10.37 -15.19
N ASN A 325 -20.54 9.67 -16.16
CA ASN A 325 -19.78 8.44 -15.98
C ASN A 325 -18.33 8.58 -16.45
N THR A 326 -17.77 9.79 -16.47
CA THR A 326 -16.43 10.06 -17.03
C THR A 326 -15.38 10.48 -16.01
N ILE A 327 -14.13 10.12 -16.29
CA ILE A 327 -12.92 10.61 -15.64
C ILE A 327 -12.08 11.34 -16.69
N SER A 328 -11.56 12.53 -16.37
CA SER A 328 -10.54 13.17 -17.18
C SER A 328 -9.18 13.00 -16.50
N VAL A 329 -8.29 12.25 -17.14
CA VAL A 329 -6.91 12.06 -16.72
C VAL A 329 -6.11 13.26 -17.18
N SER A 330 -5.49 13.96 -16.24
CA SER A 330 -4.62 15.13 -16.52
C SER A 330 -3.23 15.02 -15.90
N GLU A 331 -3.10 14.17 -14.89
CA GLU A 331 -1.86 13.97 -14.14
C GLU A 331 -1.61 12.47 -13.93
N PRO A 332 -0.34 12.03 -13.89
CA PRO A 332 -0.05 10.65 -13.57
C PRO A 332 -0.40 10.35 -12.11
N GLY A 333 -1.11 9.25 -11.85
CA GLY A 333 -1.49 8.86 -10.50
C GLY A 333 -2.72 7.97 -10.44
N LEU A 334 -3.24 7.84 -9.21
CA LEU A 334 -4.42 7.04 -8.90
C LEU A 334 -5.71 7.86 -9.05
N TYR A 335 -6.68 7.27 -9.74
CA TYR A 335 -8.05 7.76 -9.89
C TYR A 335 -9.04 6.71 -9.37
N ASN A 336 -9.96 7.12 -8.51
CA ASN A 336 -11.00 6.26 -7.95
C ASN A 336 -12.23 6.24 -8.87
N ILE A 337 -12.51 5.07 -9.44
CA ILE A 337 -13.58 4.84 -10.41
C ILE A 337 -14.89 4.49 -9.70
N VAL A 338 -14.83 3.52 -8.78
CA VAL A 338 -16.00 2.95 -8.11
C VAL A 338 -15.82 3.03 -6.61
N THR A 339 -16.88 3.45 -5.92
CA THR A 339 -17.03 3.32 -4.47
C THR A 339 -18.46 2.88 -4.13
N SER A 340 -18.60 1.81 -3.36
CA SER A 340 -19.89 1.30 -2.87
C SER A 340 -19.82 0.81 -1.42
N GLU A 341 -20.98 0.68 -0.78
CA GLU A 341 -21.09 0.14 0.58
C GLU A 341 -20.77 -1.37 0.60
N ASP A 342 -21.39 -2.12 -0.31
CA ASP A 342 -21.24 -3.57 -0.40
C ASP A 342 -20.25 -3.98 -1.50
N SER A 343 -19.54 -5.09 -1.25
CA SER A 343 -18.75 -5.77 -2.29
C SER A 343 -19.66 -6.51 -3.25
N ALA A 344 -19.43 -6.32 -4.54
CA ALA A 344 -20.15 -7.02 -5.59
C ALA A 344 -19.25 -7.34 -6.78
N SER A 345 -19.70 -8.26 -7.61
CA SER A 345 -19.05 -8.54 -8.89
C SER A 345 -19.74 -7.82 -10.02
N HIS A 346 -18.95 -7.11 -10.81
CA HIS A 346 -19.41 -6.35 -11.96
C HIS A 346 -18.46 -6.54 -13.14
N VAL A 347 -19.01 -6.47 -14.35
CA VAL A 347 -18.22 -6.27 -15.56
C VAL A 347 -18.04 -4.78 -15.75
N MET A 348 -16.81 -4.30 -15.63
CA MET A 348 -16.44 -2.94 -15.98
C MET A 348 -15.97 -2.88 -17.44
N GLU A 349 -16.46 -1.88 -18.16
CA GLU A 349 -15.97 -1.48 -19.46
C GLU A 349 -15.54 -0.01 -19.38
N ILE A 350 -14.30 0.26 -19.79
CA ILE A 350 -13.72 1.59 -19.85
C ILE A 350 -13.47 1.91 -21.32
N LYS A 351 -14.21 2.87 -21.86
CA LYS A 351 -13.93 3.44 -23.19
C LYS A 351 -12.98 4.60 -23.03
N ILE A 352 -11.90 4.57 -23.80
CA ILE A 352 -10.77 5.46 -23.62
C ILE A 352 -10.65 6.32 -24.88
N LYS A 353 -10.49 7.63 -24.67
CA LYS A 353 -10.16 8.58 -25.73
C LYS A 353 -8.93 9.38 -25.35
N GLY A 354 -7.83 9.16 -26.05
CA GLY A 354 -6.54 9.78 -25.77
C GLY A 354 -5.41 8.89 -26.27
N GLU A 355 -4.86 9.21 -27.44
CA GLU A 355 -3.63 8.56 -27.92
C GLU A 355 -2.51 8.77 -26.90
N GLY A 356 -1.77 7.70 -26.59
CA GLY A 356 -0.73 7.70 -25.58
C GLY A 356 -1.23 7.50 -24.15
N PHE A 357 -2.54 7.31 -23.91
CA PHE A 357 -3.05 6.93 -22.60
C PHE A 357 -2.28 5.73 -22.05
N GLN A 358 -1.77 5.85 -20.82
CA GLN A 358 -0.96 4.82 -20.20
C GLN A 358 -1.65 4.33 -18.93
N ILE A 359 -1.68 3.00 -18.76
CA ILE A 359 -2.28 2.34 -17.60
C ILE A 359 -1.26 1.40 -16.96
N PHE A 360 -1.20 1.41 -15.63
CA PHE A 360 -0.22 0.68 -14.83
C PHE A 360 -0.87 -0.46 -14.05
N THR A 361 -1.94 -0.16 -13.32
CA THR A 361 -2.61 -1.14 -12.47
C THR A 361 -4.07 -0.79 -12.19
N PHE A 362 -4.87 -1.81 -11.88
CA PHE A 362 -6.11 -1.64 -11.11
C PHE A 362 -5.91 -2.12 -9.68
N THR A 363 -6.35 -1.32 -8.71
CA THR A 363 -6.38 -1.69 -7.28
C THR A 363 -7.83 -1.75 -6.77
N PHE A 364 -8.04 -2.50 -5.69
CA PHE A 364 -9.37 -2.86 -5.19
C PHE A 364 -9.44 -2.78 -3.67
N GLY A 365 -10.59 -2.33 -3.15
CA GLY A 365 -10.92 -2.24 -1.71
C GLY A 365 -12.15 -3.05 -1.33
#